data_AF-A0A965RLL2-F1
#
_entry.id   AF-A0A965RLL2-F1
#
_cell.length_a   1.000
_cell.length_b   1.000
_cell.length_c   1.000
_cell.angle_alpha   90.00
_cell.angle_beta   90.00
_cell.angle_gamma   90.00
#
_symmetry.space_group_name_H-M   'P 1'
#
loop_
_entity.id
_entity.type
_entity.pdbx_description
1 polymer ?
#
loop_
_entity_poly.entity_id
_entity_poly.type
_entity_poly.pdbx_seq_one_letter_code
_entity_poly.pdbx_strand_id
1 'polypeptide(L)'
;MTDQTALLVMNVGTSTIKYAAYAWDGALACLLKKKCFWRPDQENFADVLDDILDQLRRHNIKPAKMVHRVVHGGHEEKHALKYDEKVDQLIEKFSSYAPLHQPVQLQALRRMASLAPEIEQYVCVDTAFHMTIDRARKTYAIPEKFSNAGLHRYGFHGLSYQYLAGQVQRFGNYSRVVAAHLGSGVSLCALLNGQSIDTTMGLTALAGMPMATRSGDVDPGLVISLIRQWAMSPDDVEKMLYQESGLLALSGGLSSDMKVLLESPLEQAQQAVDYFCWRLAQGVACMAVSLGGAEAIVFTGGVGENAPRVREKIMQSLMFMGKIPHFVLPADEEVMMAQNVWKVAHG
;
A
#
# COMPACT_ATOMS: atom_id res chain seq x y z
N MET A 1 -3.41 -37.20 -12.10
CA MET A 1 -2.90 -36.51 -10.89
C MET A 1 -4.09 -35.76 -10.29
N THR A 2 -4.31 -35.83 -8.99
CA THR A 2 -5.41 -35.11 -8.34
C THR A 2 -5.07 -33.63 -8.27
N ASP A 3 -6.00 -32.76 -8.69
CA ASP A 3 -5.81 -31.31 -8.60
C ASP A 3 -5.54 -30.89 -7.16
N GLN A 4 -4.56 -30.01 -6.98
CA GLN A 4 -4.27 -29.44 -5.68
C GLN A 4 -5.25 -28.30 -5.38
N THR A 5 -5.97 -28.43 -4.27
CA THR A 5 -6.89 -27.39 -3.79
C THR A 5 -6.09 -26.19 -3.28
N ALA A 6 -6.43 -24.99 -3.76
CA ALA A 6 -5.67 -23.78 -3.49
C ALA A 6 -6.51 -22.56 -3.09
N LEU A 7 -5.85 -21.60 -2.48
CA LEU A 7 -6.29 -20.21 -2.36
C LEU A 7 -5.57 -19.37 -3.42
N LEU A 8 -6.33 -18.69 -4.28
CA LEU A 8 -5.80 -17.72 -5.23
C LEU A 8 -5.80 -16.31 -4.65
N VAL A 9 -4.64 -15.70 -4.54
CA VAL A 9 -4.46 -14.32 -4.09
C VAL A 9 -4.26 -13.41 -5.30
N MET A 10 -4.96 -12.29 -5.35
CA MET A 10 -4.90 -11.36 -6.47
C MET A 10 -4.73 -9.90 -6.00
N ASN A 11 -3.70 -9.25 -6.54
CA ASN A 11 -3.42 -7.83 -6.36
C ASN A 11 -3.48 -7.15 -7.72
N VAL A 12 -4.61 -6.50 -7.99
CA VAL A 12 -4.91 -5.83 -9.24
C VAL A 12 -4.50 -4.36 -9.14
N GLY A 13 -3.62 -3.93 -10.04
CA GLY A 13 -3.27 -2.54 -10.29
C GLY A 13 -3.76 -2.07 -11.66
N THR A 14 -3.49 -0.80 -11.98
CA THR A 14 -3.92 -0.14 -13.23
C THR A 14 -3.35 -0.78 -14.50
N SER A 15 -2.14 -1.31 -14.43
CA SER A 15 -1.44 -1.90 -15.60
C SER A 15 -0.77 -3.24 -15.32
N THR A 16 -0.94 -3.77 -14.10
CA THR A 16 -0.34 -5.03 -13.68
C THR A 16 -1.28 -5.81 -12.78
N ILE A 17 -1.34 -7.12 -12.96
CA ILE A 17 -1.98 -8.04 -12.02
C ILE A 17 -0.88 -8.93 -11.44
N LYS A 18 -0.69 -8.88 -10.13
CA LYS A 18 0.10 -9.88 -9.40
C LYS A 18 -0.85 -10.92 -8.85
N TYR A 19 -0.53 -12.19 -9.03
CA TYR A 19 -1.33 -13.26 -8.48
C TYR A 19 -0.45 -14.41 -7.98
N ALA A 20 -0.92 -15.08 -6.94
CA ALA A 20 -0.25 -16.22 -6.35
C ALA A 20 -1.27 -17.28 -5.92
N ALA A 21 -0.95 -18.55 -6.12
CA ALA A 21 -1.73 -19.66 -5.61
C ALA A 21 -0.99 -20.31 -4.45
N TYR A 22 -1.68 -20.49 -3.33
CA TYR A 22 -1.15 -21.16 -2.15
C TYR A 22 -1.95 -22.43 -1.89
N ALA A 23 -1.28 -23.50 -1.49
CA ALA A 23 -1.93 -24.73 -1.07
C ALA A 23 -2.91 -24.45 0.08
N TRP A 24 -4.12 -24.99 0.01
CA TRP A 24 -5.10 -24.84 1.08
C TRP A 24 -4.92 -25.93 2.15
N ASP A 25 -3.76 -25.95 2.80
CA ASP A 25 -3.30 -27.03 3.70
C ASP A 25 -2.73 -26.53 5.05
N GLY A 26 -3.00 -25.26 5.41
CA GLY A 26 -2.57 -24.62 6.65
C GLY A 26 -1.12 -24.17 6.67
N ALA A 27 -0.23 -24.90 5.98
CA ALA A 27 1.12 -24.44 5.68
C ALA A 27 1.12 -23.28 4.67
N LEU A 28 0.08 -23.21 3.81
CA LEU A 28 -0.04 -22.20 2.76
C LEU A 28 1.21 -22.16 1.88
N ALA A 29 1.68 -23.34 1.45
CA ALA A 29 2.84 -23.43 0.56
C ALA A 29 2.55 -22.74 -0.78
N CYS A 30 3.46 -21.88 -1.24
CA CYS A 30 3.30 -21.21 -2.53
C CYS A 30 3.45 -22.21 -3.68
N LEU A 31 2.39 -22.38 -4.46
CA LEU A 31 2.34 -23.29 -5.63
C LEU A 31 2.71 -22.57 -6.92
N LEU A 32 2.32 -21.30 -7.02
CA LEU A 32 2.57 -20.46 -8.18
C LEU A 32 2.58 -19.00 -7.72
N LYS A 33 3.54 -18.19 -8.18
CA LYS A 33 3.51 -16.73 -8.01
C LYS A 33 3.96 -16.07 -9.31
N LYS A 34 3.11 -15.22 -9.87
CA LYS A 34 3.32 -14.59 -11.17
C LYS A 34 2.81 -13.16 -11.21
N LYS A 35 3.22 -12.46 -12.25
CA LYS A 35 2.80 -11.12 -12.60
C LYS A 35 2.51 -11.10 -14.09
N CYS A 36 1.38 -10.56 -14.50
CA CYS A 36 1.11 -10.18 -15.87
C CYS A 36 0.92 -8.66 -15.96
N PHE A 37 1.18 -8.14 -17.16
CA PHE A 37 0.81 -6.78 -17.54
C PHE A 37 -0.51 -6.86 -18.27
N TRP A 38 -1.34 -5.84 -18.09
CA TRP A 38 -2.60 -5.72 -18.82
C TRP A 38 -2.81 -4.26 -19.21
N ARG A 39 -3.50 -4.04 -20.32
CA ARG A 39 -3.79 -2.72 -20.87
C ARG A 39 -5.30 -2.52 -20.92
N PRO A 40 -5.88 -1.71 -20.02
CA PRO A 40 -7.32 -1.48 -19.97
C PRO A 40 -7.94 -1.05 -21.30
N ASP A 41 -7.19 -0.30 -22.11
CA ASP A 41 -7.67 0.24 -23.38
C ASP A 41 -7.55 -0.75 -24.56
N GLN A 42 -6.88 -1.88 -24.38
CA GLN A 42 -6.55 -2.83 -25.45
C GLN A 42 -7.04 -4.25 -25.18
N GLU A 43 -7.29 -4.60 -23.92
CA GLU A 43 -7.60 -5.96 -23.49
C GLU A 43 -8.93 -6.00 -22.75
N ASN A 44 -9.74 -7.01 -23.04
CA ASN A 44 -10.90 -7.31 -22.23
C ASN A 44 -10.43 -7.95 -20.92
N PHE A 45 -10.74 -7.30 -19.82
CA PHE A 45 -10.31 -7.75 -18.49
C PHE A 45 -10.82 -9.15 -18.14
N ALA A 46 -11.96 -9.57 -18.69
CA ALA A 46 -12.47 -10.93 -18.56
C ALA A 46 -11.48 -11.97 -19.11
N ASP A 47 -10.97 -11.74 -20.32
CA ASP A 47 -10.09 -12.68 -21.02
C ASP A 47 -8.77 -12.82 -20.25
N VAL A 48 -8.27 -11.72 -19.66
CA VAL A 48 -7.08 -11.74 -18.79
C VAL A 48 -7.30 -12.61 -17.55
N LEU A 49 -8.48 -12.55 -16.94
CA LEU A 49 -8.81 -13.38 -15.78
C LEU A 49 -9.01 -14.85 -16.15
N ASP A 50 -9.64 -15.12 -17.29
CA ASP A 50 -9.76 -16.46 -17.86
C ASP A 50 -8.39 -17.09 -18.13
N ASP A 51 -7.46 -16.33 -18.72
CA ASP A 51 -6.09 -16.77 -18.96
C ASP A 51 -5.36 -17.12 -17.66
N ILE A 52 -5.57 -16.37 -16.58
CA ILE A 52 -5.02 -16.68 -15.25
C ILE A 52 -5.56 -18.01 -14.74
N LEU A 53 -6.88 -18.25 -14.85
CA LEU A 53 -7.51 -19.50 -14.44
C LEU A 53 -7.01 -20.69 -15.26
N ASP A 54 -6.92 -20.53 -16.59
CA ASP A 54 -6.38 -21.57 -17.47
C ASP A 54 -4.93 -21.88 -17.17
N GLN A 55 -4.14 -20.87 -16.82
CA GLN A 55 -2.76 -21.09 -16.43
C GLN A 55 -2.64 -21.88 -15.12
N LEU A 56 -3.55 -21.70 -14.16
CA LEU A 56 -3.61 -22.51 -12.94
C LEU A 56 -4.00 -23.95 -13.26
N ARG A 57 -5.00 -24.16 -14.14
CA ARG A 57 -5.40 -25.50 -14.61
C ARG A 57 -4.23 -26.24 -15.27
N ARG A 58 -3.41 -25.57 -16.09
CA ARG A 58 -2.19 -26.16 -16.70
C ARG A 58 -1.15 -26.62 -15.68
N HIS A 59 -1.20 -26.13 -14.44
CA HIS A 59 -0.33 -26.55 -13.34
C HIS A 59 -1.04 -27.53 -12.38
N ASN A 60 -2.23 -28.05 -12.74
CA ASN A 60 -3.08 -28.88 -11.87
C ASN A 60 -3.45 -28.19 -10.54
N ILE A 61 -3.61 -26.86 -10.56
CA ILE A 61 -4.01 -26.06 -9.42
C ILE A 61 -5.49 -25.70 -9.59
N LYS A 62 -6.31 -26.08 -8.61
CA LYS A 62 -7.74 -25.75 -8.57
C LYS A 62 -8.03 -24.83 -7.39
N PRO A 63 -8.25 -23.52 -7.62
CA PRO A 63 -8.65 -22.61 -6.56
C PRO A 63 -10.05 -23.00 -6.04
N ALA A 64 -10.18 -23.22 -4.74
CA ALA A 64 -11.48 -23.31 -4.08
C ALA A 64 -11.87 -22.00 -3.40
N LYS A 65 -10.87 -21.14 -3.15
CA LYS A 65 -11.02 -19.82 -2.55
C LYS A 65 -10.21 -18.80 -3.33
N MET A 66 -10.61 -17.54 -3.26
CA MET A 66 -9.88 -16.41 -3.80
C MET A 66 -9.90 -15.23 -2.84
N VAL A 67 -8.85 -14.42 -2.83
CA VAL A 67 -8.81 -13.15 -2.10
C VAL A 67 -8.27 -12.02 -2.95
N HIS A 68 -9.01 -10.92 -2.96
CA HIS A 68 -8.66 -9.69 -3.66
C HIS A 68 -8.09 -8.65 -2.71
N ARG A 69 -7.04 -7.97 -3.14
CA ARG A 69 -6.57 -6.77 -2.45
C ARG A 69 -7.47 -5.60 -2.83
N VAL A 70 -7.92 -4.86 -1.83
CA VAL A 70 -8.72 -3.64 -1.97
C VAL A 70 -8.00 -2.50 -1.27
N VAL A 71 -7.83 -1.36 -1.95
CA VAL A 71 -7.12 -0.20 -1.39
C VAL A 71 -7.87 0.41 -0.21
N HIS A 72 -9.17 0.67 -0.35
CA HIS A 72 -9.95 1.32 0.69
C HIS A 72 -11.27 0.57 0.93
N GLY A 73 -11.62 0.31 2.19
CA GLY A 73 -12.84 -0.44 2.51
C GLY A 73 -13.66 0.16 3.63
N GLY A 74 -13.16 1.17 4.35
CA GLY A 74 -13.88 1.85 5.43
C GLY A 74 -14.39 0.95 6.56
N HIS A 75 -13.98 -0.33 6.57
CA HIS A 75 -14.52 -1.36 7.45
C HIS A 75 -13.80 -1.34 8.81
N GLU A 76 -14.52 -1.75 9.84
CA GLU A 76 -14.04 -1.82 11.23
C GLU A 76 -13.28 -3.10 11.58
N GLU A 77 -13.17 -4.05 10.63
CA GLU A 77 -12.60 -5.37 10.88
C GLU A 77 -11.18 -5.46 10.32
N LYS A 78 -10.28 -6.06 11.10
CA LYS A 78 -8.85 -6.19 10.80
C LYS A 78 -8.51 -7.41 9.93
N HIS A 79 -9.51 -8.13 9.46
CA HIS A 79 -9.36 -9.44 8.84
C HIS A 79 -9.93 -9.44 7.41
N ALA A 80 -9.72 -10.54 6.70
CA ALA A 80 -10.33 -10.73 5.39
C ALA A 80 -11.86 -10.77 5.54
N LEU A 81 -12.58 -10.13 4.64
CA LEU A 81 -14.04 -10.18 4.63
C LEU A 81 -14.48 -11.15 3.55
N LYS A 82 -15.43 -12.03 3.86
CA LYS A 82 -16.09 -12.83 2.83
C LYS A 82 -16.87 -11.89 1.91
N TYR A 83 -16.68 -12.04 0.61
CA TYR A 83 -17.33 -11.17 -0.36
C TYR A 83 -18.82 -11.48 -0.50
N ASP A 84 -19.64 -10.44 -0.42
CA ASP A 84 -21.07 -10.43 -0.68
C ASP A 84 -21.51 -9.05 -1.21
N GLU A 85 -22.82 -8.86 -1.43
CA GLU A 85 -23.38 -7.61 -1.92
C GLU A 85 -23.13 -6.41 -0.98
N LYS A 86 -23.08 -6.64 0.35
CA LYS A 86 -22.82 -5.57 1.32
C LYS A 86 -21.37 -5.10 1.24
N VAL A 87 -20.44 -6.06 1.13
CA VAL A 87 -19.01 -5.77 0.95
C VAL A 87 -18.77 -5.05 -0.38
N ASP A 88 -19.45 -5.47 -1.47
CA ASP A 88 -19.38 -4.81 -2.77
C ASP A 88 -19.79 -3.32 -2.69
N GLN A 89 -20.97 -3.03 -2.15
CA GLN A 89 -21.48 -1.66 -2.00
C GLN A 89 -20.58 -0.80 -1.09
N LEU A 90 -20.03 -1.40 -0.04
CA LEU A 90 -19.12 -0.71 0.85
C LEU A 90 -17.82 -0.33 0.13
N ILE A 91 -17.21 -1.25 -0.62
CA ILE A 91 -16.01 -0.96 -1.41
C ILE A 91 -16.34 0.11 -2.46
N GLU A 92 -17.47 0.02 -3.14
CA GLU A 92 -17.86 1.00 -4.16
C GLU A 92 -17.94 2.43 -3.59
N LYS A 93 -18.53 2.59 -2.38
CA LYS A 93 -18.65 3.87 -1.68
C LYS A 93 -17.31 4.60 -1.47
N PHE A 94 -16.21 3.87 -1.29
CA PHE A 94 -14.88 4.45 -1.03
C PHE A 94 -14.04 4.66 -2.30
N SER A 95 -14.57 4.33 -3.48
CA SER A 95 -13.82 4.43 -4.75
C SER A 95 -13.31 5.83 -5.06
N SER A 96 -14.01 6.88 -4.61
CA SER A 96 -13.60 8.27 -4.78
C SER A 96 -12.31 8.63 -4.02
N TYR A 97 -11.92 7.88 -2.99
CA TYR A 97 -10.67 8.09 -2.26
C TYR A 97 -9.46 7.35 -2.86
N ALA A 98 -9.71 6.43 -3.80
CA ALA A 98 -8.69 5.70 -4.54
C ALA A 98 -9.05 5.57 -6.04
N PRO A 99 -9.25 6.69 -6.74
CA PRO A 99 -9.85 6.72 -8.08
C PRO A 99 -9.05 5.94 -9.14
N LEU A 100 -7.73 5.84 -8.97
CA LEU A 100 -6.87 5.11 -9.90
C LEU A 100 -6.93 3.58 -9.72
N HIS A 101 -7.17 3.09 -8.51
CA HIS A 101 -6.96 1.66 -8.19
C HIS A 101 -8.26 0.91 -7.95
N GLN A 102 -9.17 1.53 -7.20
CA GLN A 102 -10.34 0.86 -6.66
C GLN A 102 -11.38 0.45 -7.71
N PRO A 103 -11.68 1.27 -8.75
CA PRO A 103 -12.60 0.85 -9.80
C PRO A 103 -12.18 -0.43 -10.52
N VAL A 104 -10.89 -0.55 -10.85
CA VAL A 104 -10.34 -1.75 -11.51
C VAL A 104 -10.38 -2.96 -10.58
N GLN A 105 -10.08 -2.78 -9.29
CA GLN A 105 -10.17 -3.85 -8.29
C GLN A 105 -11.60 -4.38 -8.13
N LEU A 106 -12.58 -3.46 -8.08
CA LEU A 106 -13.99 -3.80 -7.98
C LEU A 106 -14.49 -4.52 -9.24
N GLN A 107 -14.05 -4.09 -10.42
CA GLN A 107 -14.33 -4.79 -11.68
C GLN A 107 -13.79 -6.22 -11.66
N ALA A 108 -12.57 -6.43 -11.13
CA ALA A 108 -11.95 -7.77 -11.07
C ALA A 108 -12.76 -8.71 -10.21
N LEU A 109 -13.14 -8.19 -9.05
CA LEU A 109 -13.91 -8.90 -8.05
C LEU A 109 -15.29 -9.29 -8.62
N ARG A 110 -16.07 -8.32 -9.11
CA ARG A 110 -17.38 -8.56 -9.73
C ARG A 110 -17.28 -9.54 -10.92
N ARG A 111 -16.22 -9.44 -11.72
CA ARG A 111 -16.02 -10.35 -12.87
C ARG A 111 -15.72 -11.77 -12.42
N MET A 112 -14.85 -11.96 -11.43
CA MET A 112 -14.56 -13.28 -10.87
C MET A 112 -15.81 -13.92 -10.25
N ALA A 113 -16.67 -13.14 -9.61
CA ALA A 113 -17.94 -13.62 -9.06
C ALA A 113 -18.88 -14.20 -10.12
N SER A 114 -18.89 -13.62 -11.32
CA SER A 114 -19.66 -14.13 -12.45
C SER A 114 -18.94 -15.27 -13.19
N LEU A 115 -17.62 -15.22 -13.30
CA LEU A 115 -16.83 -16.14 -14.13
C LEU A 115 -16.60 -17.50 -13.47
N ALA A 116 -16.39 -17.51 -12.15
CA ALA A 116 -16.11 -18.70 -11.37
C ALA A 116 -16.91 -18.68 -10.05
N PRO A 117 -18.25 -18.76 -10.11
CA PRO A 117 -19.13 -18.65 -8.94
C PRO A 117 -18.92 -19.76 -7.91
N GLU A 118 -18.26 -20.86 -8.28
CA GLU A 118 -17.88 -21.94 -7.38
C GLU A 118 -16.68 -21.60 -6.48
N ILE A 119 -15.92 -20.55 -6.81
CA ILE A 119 -14.78 -20.09 -6.01
C ILE A 119 -15.26 -19.09 -4.96
N GLU A 120 -15.10 -19.45 -3.69
CA GLU A 120 -15.47 -18.56 -2.58
C GLU A 120 -14.50 -17.36 -2.51
N GLN A 121 -15.04 -16.14 -2.59
CA GLN A 121 -14.24 -14.92 -2.63
C GLN A 121 -14.17 -14.19 -1.30
N TYR A 122 -13.02 -13.56 -1.07
CA TYR A 122 -12.71 -12.73 0.07
C TYR A 122 -12.06 -11.43 -0.39
N VAL A 123 -12.08 -10.42 0.48
CA VAL A 123 -11.33 -9.16 0.29
C VAL A 123 -10.41 -8.91 1.46
N CYS A 124 -9.22 -8.39 1.19
CA CYS A 124 -8.30 -7.86 2.18
C CYS A 124 -8.11 -6.37 1.92
N VAL A 125 -8.44 -5.56 2.91
CA VAL A 125 -8.45 -4.09 2.78
C VAL A 125 -7.16 -3.51 3.36
N ASP A 126 -6.45 -2.70 2.57
CA ASP A 126 -5.19 -2.06 2.97
C ASP A 126 -5.36 -1.15 4.21
N THR A 127 -6.48 -0.45 4.33
CA THR A 127 -6.76 0.46 5.47
C THR A 127 -6.99 -0.27 6.79
N ALA A 128 -7.29 -1.58 6.77
CA ALA A 128 -7.77 -2.31 7.96
C ALA A 128 -6.73 -2.39 9.09
N PHE A 129 -5.45 -2.52 8.76
CA PHE A 129 -4.37 -2.61 9.75
C PHE A 129 -4.22 -1.35 10.60
N HIS A 130 -4.61 -0.18 10.06
CA HIS A 130 -4.53 1.11 10.72
C HIS A 130 -5.74 1.42 11.60
N MET A 131 -6.69 0.49 11.74
CA MET A 131 -7.88 0.73 12.55
C MET A 131 -7.58 0.88 14.04
N THR A 132 -6.45 0.37 14.52
CA THR A 132 -5.95 0.56 15.90
C THR A 132 -5.51 1.99 16.23
N ILE A 133 -5.33 2.85 15.23
CA ILE A 133 -5.00 4.27 15.46
C ILE A 133 -6.19 4.92 16.19
N ASP A 134 -5.90 5.60 17.30
CA ASP A 134 -6.93 6.25 18.10
C ASP A 134 -7.56 7.45 17.37
N ARG A 135 -8.69 7.94 17.91
CA ARG A 135 -9.41 9.07 17.35
C ARG A 135 -8.54 10.32 17.27
N ALA A 136 -7.71 10.61 18.27
CA ALA A 136 -6.91 11.85 18.29
C ALA A 136 -5.90 11.88 17.14
N ARG A 137 -5.28 10.75 16.82
CA ARG A 137 -4.30 10.60 15.73
C ARG A 137 -4.94 10.43 14.35
N LYS A 138 -6.22 10.02 14.28
CA LYS A 138 -7.00 10.01 13.03
C LYS A 138 -7.58 11.38 12.64
N THR A 139 -7.82 12.25 13.63
CA THR A 139 -8.62 13.47 13.44
C THR A 139 -7.81 14.57 12.73
N TYR A 140 -8.42 15.18 11.70
CA TYR A 140 -7.94 16.45 11.16
C TYR A 140 -8.50 17.62 11.98
N ALA A 141 -7.71 18.69 12.15
CA ALA A 141 -8.13 19.92 12.82
C ALA A 141 -9.05 20.78 11.93
N ILE A 142 -10.21 20.22 11.58
CA ILE A 142 -11.25 20.82 10.71
C ILE A 142 -12.61 20.75 11.43
N PRO A 143 -13.66 21.47 10.95
CA PRO A 143 -14.98 21.43 11.58
C PRO A 143 -15.53 20.00 11.71
N GLU A 144 -16.07 19.68 12.88
CA GLU A 144 -16.48 18.33 13.30
C GLU A 144 -17.43 17.64 12.31
N LYS A 145 -18.31 18.40 11.65
CA LYS A 145 -19.24 17.86 10.64
C LYS A 145 -18.55 17.04 9.53
N PHE A 146 -17.30 17.38 9.19
CA PHE A 146 -16.53 16.64 8.18
C PHE A 146 -15.94 15.35 8.75
N SER A 147 -15.43 15.39 9.98
CA SER A 147 -14.99 14.17 10.67
C SER A 147 -16.15 13.18 10.85
N ASN A 148 -17.34 13.66 11.21
CA ASN A 148 -18.55 12.84 11.32
C ASN A 148 -19.02 12.28 9.97
N ALA A 149 -18.62 12.89 8.86
CA ALA A 149 -18.86 12.38 7.51
C ALA A 149 -17.77 11.40 7.03
N GLY A 150 -16.82 11.00 7.90
CA GLY A 150 -15.76 10.05 7.58
C GLY A 150 -14.50 10.67 6.96
N LEU A 151 -14.36 12.01 6.99
CA LEU A 151 -13.14 12.69 6.55
C LEU A 151 -12.11 12.71 7.68
N HIS A 152 -11.44 11.58 7.85
CA HIS A 152 -10.34 11.38 8.79
C HIS A 152 -9.22 10.55 8.15
N ARG A 153 -8.11 10.39 8.84
CA ARG A 153 -7.02 9.51 8.39
C ARG A 153 -7.49 8.05 8.35
N TYR A 154 -7.20 7.36 7.26
CA TYR A 154 -7.34 5.91 7.14
C TYR A 154 -5.97 5.23 7.12
N GLY A 155 -5.04 5.75 6.29
CA GLY A 155 -3.73 5.13 6.07
C GLY A 155 -3.79 3.90 5.15
N PHE A 156 -2.69 3.60 4.46
CA PHE A 156 -2.62 2.51 3.47
C PHE A 156 -1.29 1.74 3.61
N HIS A 157 -1.08 0.74 2.76
CA HIS A 157 -0.01 -0.26 2.89
C HIS A 157 -0.15 -1.10 4.18
N GLY A 158 -1.36 -1.21 4.73
CA GLY A 158 -1.59 -1.94 5.97
C GLY A 158 -1.26 -3.43 5.88
N LEU A 159 -1.51 -4.08 4.74
CA LEU A 159 -1.10 -5.48 4.51
C LEU A 159 0.43 -5.65 4.57
N SER A 160 1.18 -4.70 4.02
CA SER A 160 2.64 -4.69 4.10
C SER A 160 3.08 -4.52 5.56
N TYR A 161 2.52 -3.56 6.30
CA TYR A 161 2.88 -3.37 7.70
C TYR A 161 2.46 -4.52 8.61
N GLN A 162 1.30 -5.14 8.34
CA GLN A 162 0.83 -6.32 9.07
C GLN A 162 1.82 -7.48 8.91
N TYR A 163 2.31 -7.69 7.68
CA TYR A 163 3.36 -8.68 7.42
C TYR A 163 4.64 -8.34 8.20
N LEU A 164 5.13 -7.10 8.07
CA LEU A 164 6.35 -6.65 8.75
C LEU A 164 6.28 -6.77 10.27
N ALA A 165 5.12 -6.45 10.88
CA ALA A 165 4.91 -6.55 12.31
C ALA A 165 5.13 -7.97 12.84
N GLY A 166 4.79 -9.00 12.04
CA GLY A 166 5.08 -10.39 12.37
C GLY A 166 6.53 -10.81 12.10
N GLN A 167 7.19 -10.22 11.10
CA GLN A 167 8.57 -10.58 10.74
C GLN A 167 9.63 -9.93 11.62
N VAL A 168 9.43 -8.67 12.05
CA VAL A 168 10.44 -7.92 12.80
C VAL A 168 10.79 -8.58 14.14
N GLN A 169 9.84 -9.32 14.73
CA GLN A 169 10.03 -10.04 16.00
C GLN A 169 11.08 -11.15 15.91
N ARG A 170 11.45 -11.60 14.70
CA ARG A 170 12.55 -12.57 14.49
C ARG A 170 13.93 -12.00 14.79
N PHE A 171 14.06 -10.67 14.81
CA PHE A 171 15.34 -9.97 15.02
C PHE A 171 15.51 -9.46 16.45
N GLY A 172 14.45 -9.52 17.25
CA GLY A 172 14.42 -9.04 18.62
C GLY A 172 13.00 -8.71 19.06
N ASN A 173 12.78 -8.65 20.36
CA ASN A 173 11.48 -8.30 20.94
C ASN A 173 11.29 -6.76 20.95
N TYR A 174 11.19 -6.18 19.76
CA TYR A 174 11.03 -4.74 19.60
C TYR A 174 9.56 -4.34 19.75
N SER A 175 9.31 -3.44 20.70
CA SER A 175 7.98 -2.92 21.01
C SER A 175 7.69 -1.61 20.27
N ARG A 176 8.71 -0.78 20.01
CA ARG A 176 8.56 0.52 19.31
C ARG A 176 9.30 0.49 17.98
N VAL A 177 8.61 0.19 16.90
CA VAL A 177 9.20 0.05 15.56
C VAL A 177 8.63 1.10 14.62
N VAL A 178 9.49 1.82 13.90
CA VAL A 178 9.08 2.62 12.75
C VAL A 178 9.26 1.79 11.50
N ALA A 179 8.16 1.48 10.80
CA ALA A 179 8.19 0.75 9.54
C ALA A 179 8.05 1.72 8.36
N ALA A 180 8.94 1.62 7.38
CA ALA A 180 9.04 2.46 6.20
C ALA A 180 8.81 1.62 4.94
N HIS A 181 7.64 1.79 4.32
CA HIS A 181 7.33 1.19 3.02
C HIS A 181 7.70 2.20 1.93
N LEU A 182 8.80 1.95 1.24
CA LEU A 182 9.35 2.84 0.22
C LEU A 182 9.23 2.14 -1.15
N GLY A 183 8.17 2.42 -1.90
CA GLY A 183 7.94 1.95 -3.26
C GLY A 183 7.58 3.10 -4.20
N SER A 184 6.75 2.83 -5.22
CA SER A 184 6.14 3.91 -6.03
C SER A 184 5.17 4.74 -5.21
N GLY A 185 4.53 4.13 -4.21
CA GLY A 185 3.92 4.78 -3.06
C GLY A 185 4.83 4.70 -1.85
N VAL A 186 4.79 5.73 -1.03
CA VAL A 186 5.66 5.85 0.14
C VAL A 186 4.86 6.20 1.38
N SER A 187 5.02 5.41 2.43
CA SER A 187 4.45 5.70 3.73
C SER A 187 5.33 5.20 4.86
N LEU A 188 5.11 5.75 6.06
CA LEU A 188 5.67 5.27 7.31
C LEU A 188 4.54 4.90 8.27
N CYS A 189 4.81 3.94 9.16
CA CYS A 189 3.90 3.50 10.20
C CYS A 189 4.63 3.38 11.53
N ALA A 190 4.03 3.92 12.59
CA ALA A 190 4.42 3.69 13.97
C ALA A 190 3.79 2.39 14.46
N LEU A 191 4.62 1.40 14.79
CA LEU A 191 4.19 0.10 15.32
C LEU A 191 4.52 0.03 16.82
N LEU A 192 3.47 0.00 17.65
CA LEU A 192 3.59 -0.27 19.08
C LEU A 192 3.11 -1.70 19.36
N ASN A 193 4.00 -2.57 19.82
CA ASN A 193 3.73 -4.00 20.05
C ASN A 193 3.12 -4.67 18.81
N GLY A 194 3.62 -4.32 17.62
CA GLY A 194 3.12 -4.83 16.34
C GLY A 194 1.77 -4.25 15.88
N GLN A 195 1.17 -3.31 16.61
CA GLN A 195 -0.06 -2.63 16.20
C GLN A 195 0.23 -1.24 15.64
N SER A 196 -0.51 -0.84 14.60
CA SER A 196 -0.38 0.52 14.04
C SER A 196 -0.99 1.54 14.99
N ILE A 197 -0.20 2.49 15.47
CA ILE A 197 -0.69 3.60 16.29
C ILE A 197 -0.62 4.95 15.58
N ASP A 198 0.10 5.04 14.46
CA ASP A 198 0.17 6.21 13.59
C ASP A 198 0.66 5.82 12.19
N THR A 199 0.36 6.63 11.18
CA THR A 199 0.80 6.42 9.78
C THR A 199 0.81 7.73 9.00
N THR A 200 1.72 7.86 8.03
CA THR A 200 1.89 9.13 7.30
C THR A 200 0.80 9.37 6.26
N MET A 201 0.28 8.33 5.63
CA MET A 201 -0.83 8.51 4.68
C MET A 201 -2.13 8.88 5.40
N GLY A 202 -2.96 9.64 4.69
CA GLY A 202 -4.09 10.37 5.25
C GLY A 202 -5.44 9.73 4.97
N LEU A 203 -6.41 10.60 4.65
CA LEU A 203 -7.68 10.25 4.01
C LEU A 203 -7.45 9.50 2.68
N THR A 204 -6.45 9.94 1.92
CA THR A 204 -6.05 9.33 0.64
C THR A 204 -4.58 8.93 0.67
N ALA A 205 -4.18 8.13 -0.31
CA ALA A 205 -2.79 7.72 -0.49
C ALA A 205 -1.88 8.84 -1.05
N LEU A 206 -2.37 10.08 -1.15
CA LEU A 206 -1.59 11.25 -1.57
C LEU A 206 -0.81 11.88 -0.41
N ALA A 207 -1.39 11.91 0.79
CA ALA A 207 -0.79 12.57 1.95
C ALA A 207 0.47 11.86 2.46
N GLY A 208 1.32 12.61 3.14
CA GLY A 208 2.54 12.13 3.79
C GLY A 208 3.79 12.44 2.97
N MET A 209 4.51 11.38 2.59
CA MET A 209 5.86 11.51 2.02
C MET A 209 5.81 11.82 0.51
N PRO A 210 6.81 12.53 -0.04
CA PRO A 210 6.97 12.59 -1.49
C PRO A 210 7.15 11.17 -2.05
N MET A 211 6.58 10.91 -3.22
CA MET A 211 6.62 9.57 -3.84
C MET A 211 7.15 9.65 -5.27
N ALA A 212 6.98 8.60 -6.07
CA ALA A 212 7.44 8.57 -7.46
C ALA A 212 6.86 9.74 -8.29
N THR A 213 5.53 9.87 -8.28
CA THR A 213 4.79 10.92 -9.03
C THR A 213 3.81 11.71 -8.17
N ARG A 214 3.66 11.31 -6.89
CA ARG A 214 2.75 11.95 -5.94
C ARG A 214 3.50 12.99 -5.11
N SER A 215 2.85 14.12 -4.85
CA SER A 215 3.43 15.23 -4.09
C SER A 215 3.81 14.86 -2.66
N GLY A 216 3.02 14.00 -2.01
CA GLY A 216 3.02 13.95 -0.55
C GLY A 216 2.30 15.18 0.02
N ASP A 217 2.63 15.52 1.27
CA ASP A 217 2.11 16.72 1.92
C ASP A 217 2.58 17.99 1.22
N VAL A 218 1.62 18.87 0.92
CA VAL A 218 1.82 20.25 0.45
C VAL A 218 0.98 21.20 1.29
N ASP A 219 1.27 22.49 1.23
CA ASP A 219 0.46 23.51 1.88
C ASP A 219 -0.97 23.53 1.30
N PRO A 220 -2.05 23.40 2.11
CA PRO A 220 -3.41 23.58 1.63
C PRO A 220 -3.65 24.94 0.94
N GLY A 221 -2.95 26.00 1.35
CA GLY A 221 -2.95 27.31 0.71
C GLY A 221 -2.40 27.29 -0.72
N LEU A 222 -1.43 26.42 -1.02
CA LEU A 222 -0.95 26.18 -2.39
C LEU A 222 -2.09 25.63 -3.25
N VAL A 223 -2.80 24.61 -2.76
CA VAL A 223 -3.92 23.96 -3.49
C VAL A 223 -5.01 24.99 -3.79
N ILE A 224 -5.38 25.80 -2.80
CA ILE A 224 -6.36 26.89 -2.98
C ILE A 224 -5.88 27.91 -4.02
N SER A 225 -4.59 28.25 -4.01
CA SER A 225 -4.00 29.22 -4.95
C SER A 225 -3.97 28.69 -6.38
N LEU A 226 -3.67 27.41 -6.59
CA LEU A 226 -3.72 26.78 -7.91
C LEU A 226 -5.12 26.87 -8.54
N ILE A 227 -6.15 26.61 -7.75
CA ILE A 227 -7.53 26.69 -8.23
C ILE A 227 -7.97 28.14 -8.47
N ARG A 228 -7.73 29.03 -7.49
CA ARG A 228 -8.31 30.38 -7.50
C ARG A 228 -7.49 31.40 -8.28
N GLN A 229 -6.16 31.34 -8.17
CA GLN A 229 -5.25 32.33 -8.77
C GLN A 229 -4.71 31.85 -10.11
N TRP A 230 -4.42 30.56 -10.23
CA TRP A 230 -3.93 29.96 -11.48
C TRP A 230 -5.04 29.38 -12.36
N ALA A 231 -6.30 29.50 -11.93
CA ALA A 231 -7.49 29.07 -12.66
C ALA A 231 -7.44 27.59 -13.11
N MET A 232 -6.71 26.74 -12.39
CA MET A 232 -6.69 25.30 -12.67
C MET A 232 -8.03 24.69 -12.23
N SER A 233 -8.53 23.73 -13.01
CA SER A 233 -9.68 22.95 -12.58
C SER A 233 -9.30 22.02 -11.40
N PRO A 234 -10.25 21.60 -10.56
CA PRO A 234 -9.97 20.58 -9.54
C PRO A 234 -9.33 19.31 -10.11
N ASP A 235 -9.75 18.89 -11.30
CA ASP A 235 -9.22 17.69 -11.98
C ASP A 235 -7.76 17.90 -12.43
N ASP A 236 -7.42 19.10 -12.94
CA ASP A 236 -6.03 19.44 -13.28
C ASP A 236 -5.13 19.45 -12.04
N VAL A 237 -5.64 19.96 -10.92
CA VAL A 237 -4.91 19.97 -9.65
C VAL A 237 -4.74 18.53 -9.11
N GLU A 238 -5.78 17.70 -9.18
CA GLU A 238 -5.68 16.28 -8.81
C GLU A 238 -4.63 15.57 -9.67
N LYS A 239 -4.68 15.74 -10.99
CA LYS A 239 -3.72 15.16 -11.93
C LYS A 239 -2.30 15.60 -11.60
N MET A 240 -2.08 16.90 -11.38
CA MET A 240 -0.78 17.46 -11.01
C MET A 240 -0.23 16.79 -9.74
N LEU A 241 -1.05 16.71 -8.68
CA LEU A 241 -0.66 16.16 -7.40
C LEU A 241 -0.40 14.65 -7.44
N TYR A 242 -1.12 13.88 -8.26
CA TYR A 242 -1.00 12.42 -8.32
C TYR A 242 0.01 11.90 -9.34
N GLN A 243 0.18 12.59 -10.47
CA GLN A 243 0.87 12.07 -11.65
C GLN A 243 2.07 12.92 -12.09
N GLU A 244 2.10 14.21 -11.76
CA GLU A 244 3.09 15.16 -12.29
C GLU A 244 3.97 15.77 -11.17
N SER A 245 3.95 15.20 -9.97
CA SER A 245 4.65 15.69 -8.78
C SER A 245 5.74 14.72 -8.29
N GLY A 246 6.17 14.82 -7.03
CA GLY A 246 7.09 13.87 -6.40
C GLY A 246 8.49 13.89 -7.00
N LEU A 247 9.15 12.74 -7.03
CA LEU A 247 10.50 12.58 -7.59
C LEU A 247 10.57 13.00 -9.07
N LEU A 248 9.50 12.77 -9.84
CA LEU A 248 9.41 13.21 -11.23
C LEU A 248 9.58 14.73 -11.35
N ALA A 249 8.77 15.50 -10.61
CA ALA A 249 8.85 16.97 -10.65
C ALA A 249 10.17 17.49 -10.05
N LEU A 250 10.59 16.94 -8.91
CA LEU A 250 11.81 17.38 -8.21
C LEU A 250 13.07 17.13 -9.05
N SER A 251 13.07 16.10 -9.90
CA SER A 251 14.17 15.82 -10.81
C SER A 251 14.09 16.58 -12.14
N GLY A 252 13.18 17.57 -12.25
CA GLY A 252 12.98 18.34 -13.47
C GLY A 252 12.37 17.55 -14.63
N GLY A 253 11.60 16.50 -14.32
CA GLY A 253 10.98 15.62 -15.31
C GLY A 253 11.88 14.46 -15.77
N LEU A 254 13.06 14.29 -15.18
CA LEU A 254 14.02 13.25 -15.58
C LEU A 254 13.46 11.84 -15.37
N SER A 255 13.02 11.52 -14.15
CA SER A 255 12.48 10.20 -13.82
C SER A 255 11.76 10.18 -12.48
N SER A 256 10.78 9.31 -12.36
CA SER A 256 10.17 8.92 -11.08
C SER A 256 10.83 7.70 -10.43
N ASP A 257 11.78 7.05 -11.13
CA ASP A 257 12.50 5.86 -10.67
C ASP A 257 13.75 6.25 -9.88
N MET A 258 13.77 5.89 -8.59
CA MET A 258 14.90 6.15 -7.69
C MET A 258 16.23 5.59 -8.20
N LYS A 259 16.23 4.44 -8.89
CA LYS A 259 17.45 3.86 -9.44
C LYS A 259 18.07 4.78 -10.49
N VAL A 260 17.24 5.27 -11.42
CA VAL A 260 17.66 6.22 -12.46
C VAL A 260 18.20 7.51 -11.82
N LEU A 261 17.54 8.02 -10.78
CA LEU A 261 17.98 9.23 -10.10
C LEU A 261 19.32 9.06 -9.36
N LEU A 262 19.54 7.91 -8.72
CA LEU A 262 20.80 7.61 -8.02
C LEU A 262 22.00 7.42 -8.95
N GLU A 263 21.76 6.96 -10.18
CA GLU A 263 22.77 6.73 -11.23
C GLU A 263 23.05 8.00 -12.06
N SER A 264 22.16 9.00 -12.00
CA SER A 264 22.29 10.24 -12.75
C SER A 264 23.35 11.18 -12.16
N PRO A 265 24.23 11.77 -13.00
CA PRO A 265 25.18 12.78 -12.55
C PRO A 265 24.55 14.17 -12.40
N LEU A 266 23.29 14.36 -12.82
CA LEU A 266 22.62 15.65 -12.82
C LEU A 266 22.34 16.16 -11.41
N GLU A 267 22.60 17.44 -11.17
CA GLU A 267 22.38 18.08 -9.88
C GLU A 267 20.91 17.99 -9.44
N GLN A 268 19.96 18.17 -10.36
CA GLN A 268 18.53 18.06 -10.07
C GLN A 268 18.14 16.65 -9.59
N ALA A 269 18.77 15.60 -10.13
CA ALA A 269 18.53 14.24 -9.67
C ALA A 269 19.03 14.04 -8.23
N GLN A 270 20.21 14.59 -7.91
CA GLN A 270 20.76 14.53 -6.56
C GLN A 270 19.89 15.32 -5.57
N GLN A 271 19.45 16.53 -5.94
CA GLN A 271 18.53 17.35 -5.15
C GLN A 271 17.20 16.61 -4.88
N ALA A 272 16.64 15.92 -5.87
CA ALA A 272 15.42 15.12 -5.70
C ALA A 272 15.61 13.98 -4.68
N VAL A 273 16.74 13.26 -4.77
CA VAL A 273 17.08 12.18 -3.81
C VAL A 273 17.30 12.73 -2.41
N ASP A 274 18.00 13.85 -2.27
CA ASP A 274 18.29 14.48 -0.98
C ASP A 274 17.01 15.00 -0.31
N TYR A 275 16.14 15.67 -1.07
CA TYR A 275 14.82 16.09 -0.59
C TYR A 275 14.00 14.88 -0.11
N PHE A 276 13.96 13.80 -0.90
CA PHE A 276 13.26 12.58 -0.53
C PHE A 276 13.79 12.01 0.79
N CYS A 277 15.11 11.82 0.92
CA CYS A 277 15.72 11.27 2.13
C CYS A 277 15.47 12.16 3.36
N TRP A 278 15.56 13.48 3.20
CA TRP A 278 15.30 14.44 4.26
C TRP A 278 13.86 14.40 4.75
N ARG A 279 12.87 14.41 3.83
CA ARG A 279 11.45 14.29 4.19
C ARG A 279 11.15 12.97 4.88
N LEU A 280 11.76 11.87 4.43
CA LEU A 280 11.61 10.56 5.06
C LEU A 280 12.21 10.52 6.47
N ALA A 281 13.38 11.14 6.68
CA ALA A 281 13.95 11.27 8.03
C ALA A 281 13.03 12.07 8.97
N GLN A 282 12.45 13.18 8.50
CA GLN A 282 11.45 13.92 9.27
C GLN A 282 10.23 13.06 9.60
N GLY A 283 9.73 12.30 8.63
CA GLY A 283 8.61 11.38 8.84
C GLY A 283 8.93 10.31 9.89
N VAL A 284 10.15 9.74 9.87
CA VAL A 284 10.58 8.74 10.86
C VAL A 284 10.63 9.36 12.26
N ALA A 285 11.15 10.58 12.39
CA ALA A 285 11.16 11.31 13.65
C ALA A 285 9.73 11.56 14.17
N CYS A 286 8.78 11.94 13.30
CA CYS A 286 7.37 12.08 13.67
C CYS A 286 6.77 10.77 14.20
N MET A 287 7.02 9.63 13.51
CA MET A 287 6.54 8.32 13.97
C MET A 287 7.16 7.92 15.32
N ALA A 288 8.44 8.25 15.52
CA ALA A 288 9.11 8.03 16.81
C ALA A 288 8.51 8.87 17.93
N VAL A 289 8.08 10.12 17.66
CA VAL A 289 7.34 10.94 18.63
C VAL A 289 6.03 10.25 19.01
N SER A 290 5.28 9.73 18.04
CA SER A 290 4.03 9.00 18.30
C SER A 290 4.24 7.75 19.18
N LEU A 291 5.40 7.11 19.09
CA LEU A 291 5.81 5.94 19.87
C LEU A 291 6.45 6.27 21.23
N GLY A 292 6.88 7.52 21.48
CA GLY A 292 7.72 7.85 22.62
C GLY A 292 9.17 7.35 22.50
N GLY A 293 9.68 7.28 21.28
CA GLY A 293 11.00 6.76 20.91
C GLY A 293 10.93 5.70 19.81
N ALA A 294 12.09 5.24 19.32
CA ALA A 294 12.16 4.14 18.36
C ALA A 294 13.28 3.16 18.76
N GLU A 295 12.95 1.87 18.82
CA GLU A 295 13.90 0.80 19.12
C GLU A 295 14.47 0.16 17.85
N ALA A 296 13.71 0.19 16.76
CA ALA A 296 14.15 -0.28 15.45
C ALA A 296 13.45 0.47 14.31
N ILE A 297 14.11 0.53 13.16
CA ILE A 297 13.54 1.00 11.90
C ILE A 297 13.54 -0.15 10.89
N VAL A 298 12.42 -0.38 10.22
CA VAL A 298 12.32 -1.42 9.17
C VAL A 298 12.08 -0.75 7.83
N PHE A 299 12.91 -1.06 6.84
CA PHE A 299 12.72 -0.64 5.46
C PHE A 299 12.18 -1.80 4.63
N THR A 300 11.19 -1.49 3.78
CA THR A 300 10.58 -2.43 2.84
C THR A 300 10.17 -1.72 1.55
N GLY A 301 9.66 -2.46 0.57
CA GLY A 301 9.22 -1.93 -0.71
C GLY A 301 10.39 -1.76 -1.68
N GLY A 302 10.08 -1.54 -2.96
CA GLY A 302 11.08 -1.55 -4.03
C GLY A 302 12.30 -0.67 -3.77
N VAL A 303 12.11 0.56 -3.30
CA VAL A 303 13.22 1.46 -2.93
C VAL A 303 13.85 1.04 -1.59
N GLY A 304 13.02 0.74 -0.58
CA GLY A 304 13.50 0.43 0.76
C GLY A 304 14.36 -0.84 0.81
N GLU A 305 14.09 -1.80 -0.06
CA GLU A 305 14.84 -3.04 -0.19
C GLU A 305 16.12 -2.84 -1.03
N ASN A 306 16.03 -2.14 -2.16
CA ASN A 306 17.09 -2.15 -3.18
C ASN A 306 18.00 -0.92 -3.20
N ALA A 307 17.70 0.15 -2.45
CA ALA A 307 18.49 1.38 -2.45
C ALA A 307 19.25 1.62 -1.12
N PRO A 308 20.41 0.97 -0.87
CA PRO A 308 21.19 1.17 0.35
C PRO A 308 21.58 2.63 0.58
N ARG A 309 21.95 3.36 -0.48
CA ARG A 309 22.30 4.80 -0.41
C ARG A 309 21.16 5.65 0.16
N VAL A 310 19.90 5.31 -0.14
CA VAL A 310 18.73 6.01 0.40
C VAL A 310 18.58 5.74 1.89
N ARG A 311 18.70 4.46 2.31
CA ARG A 311 18.65 4.09 3.73
C ARG A 311 19.77 4.77 4.51
N GLU A 312 20.99 4.77 3.99
CA GLU A 312 22.15 5.40 4.63
C GLU A 312 21.93 6.90 4.85
N LYS A 313 21.46 7.63 3.82
CA LYS A 313 21.14 9.07 3.94
C LYS A 313 20.07 9.34 4.99
N ILE A 314 18.98 8.56 5.00
CA ILE A 314 17.92 8.68 6.00
C ILE A 314 18.48 8.45 7.41
N MET A 315 19.22 7.35 7.61
CA MET A 315 19.80 6.99 8.91
C MET A 315 20.85 8.01 9.38
N GLN A 316 21.61 8.60 8.47
CA GLN A 316 22.55 9.67 8.77
C GLN A 316 21.84 10.91 9.33
N SER A 317 20.72 11.31 8.72
CA SER A 317 19.90 12.42 9.24
C SER A 317 19.27 12.14 10.60
N LEU A 318 19.13 10.87 10.98
CA LEU A 318 18.52 10.43 12.25
C LEU A 318 19.53 10.20 13.38
N MET A 319 20.84 10.39 13.15
CA MET A 319 21.87 10.13 14.17
C MET A 319 21.67 10.90 15.48
N PHE A 320 21.00 12.06 15.45
CA PHE A 320 20.68 12.83 16.65
C PHE A 320 19.73 12.10 17.61
N MET A 321 18.97 11.11 17.13
CA MET A 321 18.11 10.23 17.94
C MET A 321 18.87 9.06 18.56
N GLY A 322 20.19 8.99 18.35
CA GLY A 322 21.05 7.87 18.74
C GLY A 322 21.20 6.81 17.63
N LYS A 323 21.99 5.78 17.92
CA LYS A 323 22.22 4.65 17.00
C LYS A 323 21.04 3.67 17.09
N ILE A 324 20.05 3.86 16.23
CA ILE A 324 18.89 2.97 16.11
C ILE A 324 19.21 1.86 15.09
N PRO A 325 19.07 0.57 15.44
CA PRO A 325 19.25 -0.50 14.48
C PRO A 325 18.19 -0.40 13.38
N HIS A 326 18.57 -0.73 12.15
CA HIS A 326 17.63 -0.81 11.04
C HIS A 326 17.74 -2.15 10.31
N PHE A 327 16.61 -2.61 9.80
CA PHE A 327 16.48 -3.88 9.09
C PHE A 327 15.86 -3.66 7.72
N VAL A 328 16.17 -4.55 6.78
CA VAL A 328 15.53 -4.61 5.47
C VAL A 328 14.72 -5.89 5.42
N LEU A 329 13.41 -5.79 5.26
CA LEU A 329 12.52 -6.92 5.20
C LEU A 329 11.67 -6.84 3.93
N PRO A 330 11.63 -7.89 3.09
CA PRO A 330 10.77 -7.89 1.92
C PRO A 330 9.31 -7.90 2.37
N ALA A 331 8.48 -7.06 1.75
CA ALA A 331 7.04 -7.13 1.95
C ALA A 331 6.47 -8.32 1.15
N ASP A 332 5.65 -9.16 1.78
CA ASP A 332 4.87 -10.18 1.08
C ASP A 332 3.38 -9.99 1.42
N GLU A 333 2.76 -9.03 0.74
CA GLU A 333 1.33 -8.75 0.86
C GLU A 333 0.49 -9.97 0.48
N GLU A 334 0.92 -10.75 -0.52
CA GLU A 334 0.17 -11.92 -0.97
C GLU A 334 0.10 -13.02 0.10
N VAL A 335 1.22 -13.30 0.77
CA VAL A 335 1.24 -14.22 1.92
C VAL A 335 0.37 -13.70 3.07
N MET A 336 0.41 -12.39 3.34
CA MET A 336 -0.39 -11.81 4.42
C MET A 336 -1.89 -11.93 4.14
N MET A 337 -2.32 -11.70 2.89
CA MET A 337 -3.70 -11.93 2.47
C MET A 337 -4.09 -13.40 2.62
N ALA A 338 -3.23 -14.33 2.22
CA ALA A 338 -3.49 -15.76 2.37
C ALA A 338 -3.71 -16.17 3.83
N GLN A 339 -2.84 -15.67 4.73
CA GLN A 339 -2.95 -15.92 6.17
C GLN A 339 -4.21 -15.29 6.77
N ASN A 340 -4.61 -14.09 6.32
CA ASN A 340 -5.84 -13.44 6.80
C ASN A 340 -7.09 -14.26 6.43
N VAL A 341 -7.16 -14.79 5.21
CA VAL A 341 -8.27 -15.66 4.79
C VAL A 341 -8.25 -16.97 5.58
N TRP A 342 -7.06 -17.57 5.77
CA TRP A 342 -6.93 -18.80 6.55
C TRP A 342 -7.48 -18.64 7.97
N LYS A 343 -7.16 -17.53 8.63
CA LYS A 343 -7.67 -17.21 9.97
C LYS A 343 -9.19 -17.06 10.02
N VAL A 344 -9.80 -16.45 9.01
CA VAL A 344 -11.27 -16.27 8.95
C VAL A 344 -11.98 -17.59 8.67
N ALA A 345 -11.37 -18.47 7.88
CA ALA A 345 -11.97 -19.76 7.53
C ALA A 345 -11.84 -20.84 8.62
N HIS A 346 -10.94 -20.66 9.61
CA HIS A 346 -10.63 -21.69 10.63
C HIS A 346 -10.55 -21.17 12.07
N GLY A 347 -10.80 -19.88 12.30
CA GLY A 347 -10.83 -19.25 13.63
C GLY A 347 -12.26 -19.05 14.11
#